data_AF-A0A0F2N7R8-F1
#
_entry.id   AF-A0A0F2N7R8-F1
#
_cell.length_a   1.000
_cell.length_b   1.000
_cell.length_c   1.000
_cell.angle_alpha   90.00
_cell.angle_beta   90.00
_cell.angle_gamma   90.00
#
_symmetry.space_group_name_H-M   'P 1'
#
loop_
_entity.id
_entity.type
_entity.pdbx_description
1 polymer ?
#
loop_
_entity_poly.entity_id
_entity_poly.type
_entity_poly.pdbx_seq_one_letter_code
_entity_poly.pdbx_strand_id
1 'polypeptide(L)' 'MKKESNPPPPVDERLHGRVAVSLSEIKRAFTEWDRRYREEPERFMSEAQHLLKETPETYGDACAPYFMQLVNEVKSGKIA' A
#
# COMPACT_ATOMS: atom_id res chain seq x y z
N MET A 1 -25.85 9.51 32.91
CA MET A 1 -25.62 10.12 31.57
C MET A 1 -25.01 9.06 30.66
N LYS A 2 -25.73 8.62 29.63
CA LYS A 2 -25.17 7.78 28.57
C LYS A 2 -24.36 8.70 27.65
N LYS A 3 -23.07 8.42 27.46
CA LYS A 3 -22.25 9.15 26.48
C LYS A 3 -22.73 8.74 25.09
N GLU A 4 -23.29 9.67 24.32
CA GLU A 4 -23.53 9.48 22.90
C GLU A 4 -22.18 9.24 22.21
N SER A 5 -21.98 8.02 21.72
CA SER A 5 -20.90 7.70 20.80
C SER A 5 -21.29 8.29 19.44
N ASN A 6 -20.68 9.42 19.10
CA ASN A 6 -20.78 9.96 17.74
C ASN A 6 -20.25 8.88 16.77
N PRO A 7 -21.01 8.50 15.72
CA PRO A 7 -20.47 7.60 14.70
C PRO A 7 -19.25 8.25 14.05
N PRO A 8 -18.22 7.46 13.68
CA PRO A 8 -17.10 8.01 12.94
C PRO A 8 -17.61 8.70 11.66
N PRO A 9 -16.96 9.79 11.22
CA PRO A 9 -17.32 10.44 9.97
C PRO A 9 -17.33 9.42 8.83
N PRO A 10 -18.23 9.56 7.84
CA PRO A 10 -18.27 8.65 6.70
C PRO A 10 -16.89 8.65 6.03
N VAL A 11 -16.29 7.46 5.92
CA VAL A 11 -15.05 7.26 5.20
C VAL A 11 -15.26 7.84 3.81
N ASP A 12 -14.45 8.84 3.44
CA ASP A 12 -14.59 9.50 2.15
C ASP A 12 -14.27 8.48 1.04
N GLU A 13 -15.30 7.90 0.44
CA GLU A 13 -15.23 6.90 -0.64
C GLU A 13 -14.56 7.44 -1.92
N ARG A 14 -14.09 8.68 -1.93
CA ARG A 14 -13.53 9.36 -3.11
C ARG A 14 -12.09 8.95 -3.48
N LEU A 15 -11.45 8.04 -2.73
CA LEU A 15 -10.16 7.45 -3.10
C LEU A 15 -10.28 6.04 -3.71
N HIS A 16 -11.46 5.60 -4.16
CA HIS A 16 -11.61 4.30 -4.85
C HIS A 16 -11.25 4.36 -6.33
N GLY A 17 -9.98 4.68 -6.63
CA GLY A 17 -9.43 4.46 -7.97
C GLY A 17 -9.43 2.98 -8.31
N ARG A 18 -10.14 2.58 -9.38
CA ARG A 18 -10.07 1.20 -9.90
C ARG A 18 -8.78 1.04 -10.68
N VAL A 19 -7.94 0.07 -10.31
CA VAL A 19 -6.74 -0.27 -11.06
C VAL A 19 -6.97 -1.58 -11.83
N ALA A 20 -6.80 -1.55 -13.15
CA ALA A 20 -6.77 -2.75 -13.97
C ALA A 20 -5.38 -3.42 -13.87
N VAL A 21 -5.31 -4.53 -13.15
CA VAL A 21 -4.11 -5.34 -12.93
C VAL A 21 -4.49 -6.81 -13.07
N SER A 22 -3.70 -7.60 -13.79
CA SER A 22 -3.88 -9.04 -13.89
C SER A 22 -3.47 -9.73 -12.58
N LEU A 23 -4.06 -10.90 -12.30
CA LEU A 23 -3.67 -11.71 -11.15
C LEU A 23 -2.17 -12.09 -11.17
N SER A 24 -1.58 -12.27 -12.36
CA SER A 24 -0.15 -12.58 -12.49
C SER A 24 0.74 -11.40 -12.07
N GLU A 25 0.37 -10.18 -12.42
CA GLU A 25 1.12 -8.98 -12.04
C GLU A 25 1.03 -8.74 -10.53
N ILE A 26 -0.14 -8.96 -9.93
CA ILE A 26 -0.33 -8.89 -8.47
C ILE A 26 0.55 -9.93 -7.76
N LYS A 27 0.58 -11.17 -8.24
CA LYS A 27 1.42 -12.23 -7.65
C LYS A 27 2.90 -11.85 -7.67
N ARG A 28 3.41 -11.37 -8.80
CA ARG A 28 4.82 -10.93 -8.95
C ARG A 28 5.14 -9.76 -8.01
N ALA A 29 4.23 -8.78 -7.91
CA ALA A 29 4.40 -7.67 -6.98
C ALA A 29 4.48 -8.14 -5.50
N PHE A 30 3.66 -9.12 -5.10
CA PHE A 30 3.76 -9.71 -3.75
C PHE A 30 5.03 -10.53 -3.52
N THR A 31 5.53 -11.23 -4.54
CA THR A 31 6.82 -11.93 -4.45
C THR A 31 7.96 -10.95 -4.21
N GLU A 32 7.98 -9.84 -4.97
CA GLU A 32 9.01 -8.80 -4.77
C GLU A 32 8.85 -8.08 -3.43
N TRP A 33 7.61 -7.86 -2.99
CA TRP A 33 7.31 -7.32 -1.66
C TRP A 33 7.92 -8.17 -0.54
N ASP A 34 7.68 -9.49 -0.55
CA ASP A 34 8.26 -10.42 0.44
C ASP A 34 9.80 -10.46 0.34
N ARG A 35 10.36 -10.47 -0.87
CA ARG A 35 11.82 -10.45 -1.07
C ARG A 35 12.45 -9.22 -0.44
N ARG A 36 11.95 -8.02 -0.76
CA ARG A 36 12.50 -6.76 -0.22
C ARG A 36 12.32 -6.63 1.29
N TYR A 37 11.21 -7.13 1.83
CA TYR A 37 11.01 -7.19 3.28
C TYR A 37 12.04 -8.10 3.97
N ARG A 38 12.39 -9.24 3.37
CA ARG A 38 13.36 -10.19 3.96
C ARG A 38 14.82 -9.78 3.76
N GLU A 39 15.16 -9.29 2.57
CA GLU A 39 16.55 -9.06 2.16
C GLU A 39 17.02 -7.63 2.46
N GLU A 40 16.12 -6.64 2.45
CA GLU A 40 16.44 -5.21 2.64
C GLU A 40 15.45 -4.52 3.60
N PRO A 41 15.24 -5.02 4.84
CA PRO A 41 14.16 -4.59 5.73
C PRO A 41 14.20 -3.10 6.08
N GLU A 42 15.38 -2.52 6.33
CA GLU A 42 15.53 -1.11 6.69
C GLU A 42 15.15 -0.19 5.52
N ARG A 43 15.60 -0.53 4.31
CA ARG A 43 15.27 0.21 3.09
C ARG A 43 13.79 0.08 2.77
N PHE A 44 13.23 -1.12 2.89
CA PHE A 44 11.81 -1.39 2.69
C PHE A 44 10.94 -0.54 3.63
N MET A 45 11.26 -0.50 4.92
CA MET A 45 10.53 0.30 5.89
C MET A 45 10.71 1.80 5.66
N SER A 46 11.89 2.25 5.24
CA SER A 46 12.16 3.65 4.89
C SER A 46 11.35 4.11 3.67
N GLU A 47 11.29 3.32 2.60
CA GLU A 47 10.50 3.62 1.39
C GLU A 47 9.00 3.67 1.72
N ALA A 48 8.51 2.71 2.51
CA ALA A 48 7.13 2.74 3.00
C ALA A 48 6.86 4.00 3.84
N GLN A 49 7.77 4.35 4.77
CA GLN A 49 7.65 5.52 5.65
C GLN A 49 7.80 6.87 4.91
N HIS A 50 8.61 6.94 3.86
CA HIS A 50 8.80 8.16 3.07
C HIS A 50 7.54 8.54 2.28
N LEU A 51 6.80 7.53 1.81
CA LEU A 51 5.50 7.69 1.16
C LEU A 51 4.36 8.01 2.15
N LEU A 52 4.61 7.89 3.44
CA LEU A 52 3.66 7.83 4.56
C LEU A 52 3.45 9.18 5.27
N LYS A 53 3.84 10.32 4.67
CA LYS A 53 3.90 11.63 5.34
C LYS A 53 2.71 11.88 6.29
N GLU A 54 3.01 11.81 7.59
CA GLU A 54 2.25 12.24 8.77
C GLU A 54 0.71 12.09 8.71
N THR A 55 0.19 10.86 8.85
CA THR A 55 -1.22 10.61 9.18
C THR A 55 -1.40 9.31 9.99
N PRO A 56 -2.50 9.16 10.76
CA PRO A 56 -2.82 7.93 11.47
C PRO A 56 -3.40 6.91 10.48
N GLU A 57 -2.55 6.42 9.59
CA GLU A 57 -2.92 5.50 8.52
C GLU A 57 -2.85 4.03 9.00
N THR A 58 -3.76 3.19 8.51
CA THR A 58 -3.61 1.75 8.70
C THR A 58 -2.41 1.25 7.90
N TYR A 59 -1.85 0.09 8.26
CA TYR A 59 -0.75 -0.52 7.49
C TYR A 59 -1.07 -0.63 5.99
N GLY A 60 -2.34 -0.89 5.64
CA GLY A 60 -2.78 -0.96 4.25
C GLY A 60 -2.67 0.38 3.52
N ASP A 61 -3.10 1.48 4.16
CA ASP A 61 -3.08 2.82 3.56
C ASP A 61 -1.63 3.28 3.31
N ALA A 62 -0.76 3.04 4.30
CA ALA A 62 0.67 3.33 4.25
C ALA A 62 1.40 2.61 3.11
N CYS A 63 1.09 1.33 2.93
CA CYS A 63 1.83 0.44 2.04
C CYS A 63 1.28 0.42 0.61
N ALA A 64 0.00 0.77 0.41
CA ALA A 64 -0.65 0.73 -0.89
C ALA A 64 0.09 1.56 -1.97
N PRO A 65 0.60 2.78 -1.72
CA PRO A 65 1.36 3.53 -2.71
C PRO A 65 2.63 2.79 -3.18
N TYR A 66 3.39 2.23 -2.24
CA TYR A 66 4.61 1.48 -2.57
C TYR A 66 4.28 0.19 -3.32
N PHE A 67 3.24 -0.51 -2.90
CA PHE A 67 2.78 -1.72 -3.58
C PHE A 67 2.34 -1.42 -5.02
N MET A 68 1.63 -0.30 -5.23
CA MET A 68 1.23 0.14 -6.57
C MET A 68 2.42 0.52 -7.44
N GLN A 69 3.49 1.07 -6.86
CA GLN A 69 4.74 1.29 -7.59
C GLN A 69 5.34 -0.05 -8.07
N LEU A 70 5.41 -1.07 -7.22
CA LEU A 70 5.91 -2.39 -7.62
C LEU A 70 5.06 -3.02 -8.73
N VAL A 71 3.73 -2.90 -8.65
CA VAL A 71 2.84 -3.33 -9.73
C VAL A 71 3.20 -2.64 -11.04
N ASN A 72 3.43 -1.32 -11.04
CA ASN A 72 3.84 -0.60 -12.24
C ASN A 72 5.22 -1.03 -12.77
N GLU A 73 6.17 -1.29 -11.88
CA GLU A 73 7.49 -1.83 -12.24
C GLU A 73 7.35 -3.22 -12.92
N VAL A 74 6.52 -4.12 -12.38
CA VAL A 74 6.20 -5.43 -12.97
C VAL A 74 5.54 -5.27 -14.33
N LYS A 75 4.53 -4.39 -14.46
CA LYS A 75 3.83 -4.12 -15.72
C LYS A 75 4.76 -3.59 -16.81
N SER A 76 5.72 -2.76 -16.42
CA SER A 76 6.72 -2.19 -17.33
C SER A 76 7.92 -3.12 -17.61
N GLY A 77 7.98 -4.29 -16.96
CA GLY A 77 9.07 -5.25 -17.12
C GLY A 77 10.38 -4.83 -16.44
N LYS A 78 10.36 -3.84 -15.54
CA LYS A 78 11.54 -3.36 -14.82
C LYS A 78 12.03 -4.35 -13.76
N ILE A 79 11.13 -5.19 -13.25
CA ILE A 79 11.43 -6.22 -12.25
C ILE A 79 10.74 -7.54 -12.61
N ALA A 80 11.35 -8.64 -12.16
CA ALA A 80 11.04 -10.02 -12.57
C ALA A 80 9.77 -10.60 -11.95
#